data_AF-A0A848MYU0-F1
#
_entry.id   AF-A0A848MYU0-F1
#
_cell.length_a   1.000
_cell.length_b   1.000
_cell.length_c   1.000
_cell.angle_alpha   90.00
_cell.angle_beta   90.00
_cell.angle_gamma   90.00
#
_symmetry.space_group_name_H-M   'P 1'
#
loop_
_entity.id
_entity.type
_entity.pdbx_description
1 polymer ?
#
loop_
_entity_poly.entity_id
_entity_poly.type
_entity_poly.pdbx_seq_one_letter_code
_entity_poly.pdbx_strand_id
1 'polypeptide(L)'
;MNVKLKLLSAGVLFFIGGQIVNAQQTTKPKKDTIREIEEVVMVGYNTTTKKKAITSVSTVTAETIEKRPNANILNTVQGQAAGVNITASSGQPGSKPQVVIRGVGTYNGNTDPLYVIDGFPSNSDNFRTLNSNDIERLKF
;
A
#
# COMPACT_ATOMS: atom_id res chain seq x y z
N MET A 1 -30.87 -22.16 -69.34
CA MET A 1 -32.01 -23.07 -69.09
C MET A 1 -31.85 -23.68 -67.71
N ASN A 2 -32.93 -23.66 -66.93
CA ASN A 2 -33.02 -24.10 -65.54
C ASN A 2 -32.96 -25.64 -65.38
N VAL A 3 -32.19 -26.08 -64.38
CA VAL A 3 -32.44 -27.14 -63.36
C VAL A 3 -33.03 -28.50 -63.79
N LYS A 4 -32.39 -29.61 -63.35
CA LYS A 4 -33.04 -30.73 -62.62
C LYS A 4 -32.04 -31.74 -62.00
N LEU A 5 -32.51 -32.38 -60.94
CA LEU A 5 -31.82 -33.00 -59.79
C LEU A 5 -31.98 -34.54 -59.78
N LYS A 6 -31.17 -35.21 -58.94
CA LYS A 6 -31.30 -36.57 -58.32
C LYS A 6 -30.61 -37.72 -59.10
N LEU A 7 -29.99 -38.75 -58.51
CA LEU A 7 -30.32 -39.50 -57.29
C LEU A 7 -29.08 -40.28 -56.74
N LEU A 8 -29.15 -40.59 -55.44
CA LEU A 8 -28.29 -41.45 -54.62
C LEU A 8 -27.76 -42.73 -55.31
N SER A 9 -26.50 -43.08 -55.01
CA SER A 9 -26.09 -44.47 -54.83
C SER A 9 -25.66 -44.67 -53.39
N ALA A 10 -26.26 -45.67 -52.76
CA ALA A 10 -26.12 -46.04 -51.37
C ALA A 10 -24.70 -46.52 -51.06
N GLY A 11 -24.00 -45.78 -50.19
CA GLY A 11 -22.93 -46.29 -49.35
C GLY A 11 -23.39 -46.17 -47.91
N VAL A 12 -24.00 -47.23 -47.40
CA VAL A 12 -24.34 -47.38 -45.98
C VAL A 12 -23.07 -47.19 -45.15
N LEU A 13 -23.00 -46.11 -44.38
CA LEU A 13 -22.20 -46.06 -43.16
C LEU A 13 -23.04 -45.46 -42.03
N PHE A 14 -24.08 -46.23 -41.69
CA PHE A 14 -24.68 -46.20 -40.37
C PHE A 14 -23.65 -46.86 -39.44
N PHE A 15 -22.97 -46.09 -38.59
CA PHE A 15 -22.68 -46.43 -37.19
C PHE A 15 -21.85 -45.31 -36.52
N ILE A 16 -22.55 -44.51 -35.72
CA ILE A 16 -22.25 -44.20 -34.30
C ILE A 16 -20.86 -43.61 -33.95
N GLY A 17 -20.90 -42.42 -33.36
CA GLY A 17 -19.79 -41.88 -32.56
C GLY A 17 -19.81 -40.36 -32.51
N GLY A 18 -20.94 -39.77 -32.10
CA GLY A 18 -21.10 -38.33 -32.06
C GLY A 18 -20.08 -37.71 -31.12
N GLN A 19 -19.11 -36.97 -31.68
CA GLN A 19 -18.30 -35.91 -31.04
C GLN A 19 -17.72 -34.97 -32.10
N ILE A 20 -18.57 -34.36 -32.93
CA ILE A 20 -18.14 -33.22 -33.78
C ILE A 20 -19.24 -32.16 -33.85
N VAL A 21 -19.95 -31.90 -32.76
CA VAL A 21 -20.92 -30.78 -32.69
C VAL A 21 -20.99 -30.24 -31.25
N ASN A 22 -19.89 -29.69 -30.74
CA ASN A 22 -19.97 -28.74 -29.63
C ASN A 22 -18.95 -27.63 -29.87
N ALA A 23 -19.45 -26.61 -30.57
CA ALA A 23 -19.19 -25.19 -30.37
C ALA A 23 -17.89 -24.85 -29.65
N GLN A 24 -17.00 -24.23 -30.42
CA GLN A 24 -16.05 -23.20 -30.02
C GLN A 24 -16.60 -22.36 -28.85
N GLN A 25 -16.33 -22.78 -27.61
CA GLN A 25 -16.52 -21.93 -26.44
C GLN A 25 -15.37 -20.95 -26.45
N THR A 26 -15.64 -19.75 -26.94
CA THR A 26 -14.79 -18.59 -26.68
C THR A 26 -14.69 -18.45 -25.16
N THR A 27 -13.56 -18.88 -24.60
CA THR A 27 -13.20 -18.61 -23.22
C THR A 27 -13.14 -17.08 -23.11
N LYS A 28 -14.22 -16.47 -22.60
CA LYS A 28 -14.21 -15.08 -22.15
C LYS A 28 -12.94 -14.90 -21.32
N PRO A 29 -12.08 -13.90 -21.58
CA PRO A 29 -10.97 -13.63 -20.69
C PRO A 29 -11.58 -13.45 -19.30
N LYS A 30 -11.16 -14.33 -18.38
CA LYS A 30 -11.51 -14.26 -16.97
C LYS A 30 -11.26 -12.81 -16.57
N LYS A 31 -12.33 -12.05 -16.31
CA LYS A 31 -12.27 -10.67 -15.86
C LYS A 31 -11.30 -10.66 -14.70
N ASP A 32 -10.10 -10.13 -14.92
CA ASP A 32 -9.09 -9.98 -13.88
C ASP A 32 -9.81 -9.33 -12.73
N THR A 33 -9.96 -10.11 -11.66
CA THR A 33 -10.59 -9.62 -10.45
C THR A 33 -9.57 -8.63 -9.93
N ILE A 34 -9.78 -7.34 -10.24
CA ILE A 34 -9.00 -6.25 -9.69
C ILE A 34 -9.12 -6.44 -8.18
N ARG A 35 -8.08 -7.02 -7.59
CA ARG A 35 -7.95 -7.12 -6.14
C ARG A 35 -7.67 -5.70 -5.70
N GLU A 36 -8.72 -4.97 -5.35
CA GLU A 36 -8.57 -3.70 -4.65
C GLU A 36 -7.87 -4.01 -3.33
N ILE A 37 -6.57 -3.73 -3.26
CA ILE A 37 -5.79 -3.90 -2.04
C ILE A 37 -6.20 -2.77 -1.10
N GLU A 38 -6.97 -3.09 -0.07
CA GLU A 38 -7.33 -2.14 0.96
C GLU A 38 -6.11 -1.78 1.81
N GLU A 39 -5.85 -0.47 1.97
CA GLU A 39 -4.78 0.05 2.81
C GLU A 39 -5.14 -0.15 4.30
N VAL A 40 -4.41 -1.05 4.96
CA VAL A 40 -4.55 -1.34 6.39
C VAL A 40 -3.68 -0.40 7.21
N VAL A 41 -4.30 0.36 8.11
CA VAL A 41 -3.62 1.23 9.06
C VAL A 41 -3.71 0.67 10.48
N MET A 42 -2.75 1.03 11.32
CA MET A 42 -2.69 0.59 12.71
C MET A 42 -2.96 1.83 13.55
N VAL A 43 -3.95 1.75 14.43
CA VAL A 43 -4.37 2.84 15.32
C VAL A 43 -4.29 2.31 16.73
N GLY A 44 -3.25 2.73 17.46
CA GLY A 44 -2.87 2.10 18.71
C GLY A 44 -2.53 0.62 18.49
N TYR A 45 -3.22 -0.28 19.20
CA TYR A 45 -3.03 -1.73 19.08
C TYR A 45 -3.96 -2.42 18.07
N ASN A 46 -4.91 -1.69 17.48
CA ASN A 46 -5.90 -2.27 16.56
C ASN A 46 -5.55 -1.95 15.10
N THR A 47 -5.78 -2.90 14.21
CA THR A 47 -5.70 -2.68 12.76
C THR A 47 -7.09 -2.30 12.22
N THR A 48 -7.17 -1.19 11.49
CA THR A 48 -8.39 -0.76 10.80
C THR A 48 -8.06 -0.39 9.36
N THR A 49 -9.05 -0.44 8.47
CA THR A 49 -8.89 0.11 7.13
C THR A 49 -8.88 1.62 7.19
N LYS A 50 -8.12 2.27 6.30
CA LYS A 50 -8.03 3.74 6.23
C LYS A 50 -9.40 4.42 6.11
N LYS A 51 -10.31 3.79 5.36
CA LYS A 51 -11.70 4.28 5.16
C LYS A 51 -12.54 4.26 6.45
N LYS A 52 -12.23 3.36 7.40
CA LYS A 52 -12.98 3.18 8.64
C LYS A 52 -12.37 3.90 9.85
N ALA A 53 -11.17 4.48 9.70
CA ALA A 53 -10.54 5.24 10.78
C ALA A 53 -11.29 6.56 11.03
N ILE A 54 -11.66 6.80 12.30
CA ILE A 54 -12.35 8.03 12.75
C ILE A 54 -11.33 9.16 13.00
N THR A 55 -10.06 8.81 13.18
CA THR A 55 -8.96 9.74 13.44
C THR A 55 -8.16 10.03 12.18
N SER A 56 -7.74 11.27 12.01
CA SER A 56 -6.80 11.64 10.93
C SER A 56 -5.43 11.03 11.19
N VAL A 57 -5.03 10.08 10.35
CA VAL A 57 -3.71 9.44 10.36
C VAL A 57 -2.98 9.81 9.08
N SER A 58 -1.76 10.34 9.19
CA SER A 58 -0.88 10.55 8.04
C SER A 58 0.11 9.39 7.96
N THR A 59 0.18 8.72 6.82
CA THR A 59 1.09 7.59 6.61
C THR A 59 2.16 7.98 5.59
N VAL A 60 3.42 7.80 5.96
CA VAL A 60 4.59 7.95 5.09
C VAL A 60 5.11 6.55 4.76
N THR A 61 5.28 6.26 3.48
CA THR A 61 5.70 4.94 2.98
C THR A 61 7.22 4.80 2.97
N ALA A 62 7.71 3.56 3.00
CA ALA A 62 9.13 3.22 2.86
C ALA A 62 9.76 3.86 1.61
N GLU A 63 9.06 3.87 0.48
CA GLU A 63 9.56 4.44 -0.79
C GLU A 63 9.97 5.92 -0.65
N THR A 64 9.19 6.71 0.09
CA THR A 64 9.51 8.11 0.37
C THR A 64 10.75 8.23 1.25
N ILE A 65 10.94 7.28 2.16
CA ILE A 65 12.07 7.26 3.09
C ILE A 65 13.35 6.87 2.36
N GLU A 66 13.31 5.82 1.55
CA GLU A 66 14.44 5.32 0.75
C GLU A 66 14.92 6.36 -0.28
N LYS A 67 14.00 7.11 -0.89
CA LYS A 67 14.34 8.17 -1.85
C LYS A 67 15.10 9.36 -1.25
N ARG A 68 15.22 9.45 0.08
CA ARG A 68 15.89 10.55 0.78
C ARG A 68 16.87 9.98 1.81
N PRO A 69 18.12 9.69 1.40
CA PRO A 69 19.14 9.19 2.32
C PRO A 69 19.60 10.32 3.24
N ASN A 70 18.93 10.49 4.38
CA ASN A 70 19.40 11.33 5.47
C ASN A 70 19.98 10.46 6.58
N ALA A 71 20.89 11.06 7.35
CA ALA A 71 21.45 10.44 8.56
C ALA A 71 20.40 10.22 9.68
N ASN A 72 19.21 10.82 9.56
CA ASN A 72 18.13 10.68 10.52
C ASN A 72 16.79 10.59 9.78
N ILE A 73 16.01 9.55 10.07
CA ILE A 73 14.68 9.32 9.50
C ILE A 73 13.72 10.47 9.74
N LEU A 74 13.81 11.12 10.90
CA LEU A 74 12.96 12.28 11.23
C LEU A 74 13.17 13.43 10.25
N ASN A 75 14.40 13.63 9.76
CA ASN A 75 14.68 14.64 8.74
C ASN A 75 14.16 14.21 7.36
N THR A 76 14.15 12.90 7.08
CA THR A 76 13.62 12.36 5.83
C THR A 76 12.11 12.57 5.69
N VAL A 77 11.35 12.40 6.77
CA VAL A 77 9.89 12.53 6.77
C VAL A 77 9.42 13.99 6.98
N GLN A 78 10.36 14.94 7.04
CA GLN A 78 10.05 16.36 7.14
C GLN A 78 9.16 16.80 5.96
N GLY A 79 8.02 17.41 6.28
CA GLY A 79 7.06 17.90 5.29
C GLY A 79 6.25 16.81 4.57
N GLN A 80 6.38 15.53 4.96
CA GLN A 80 5.58 14.45 4.37
C GLN A 80 4.20 14.29 5.03
N ALA A 81 4.03 14.81 6.24
CA ALA A 81 2.78 14.74 6.99
C ALA A 81 2.24 16.14 7.31
N ALA A 82 0.94 16.36 7.04
CA ALA A 82 0.28 17.62 7.34
C ALA A 82 0.18 17.85 8.86
N GLY A 83 0.49 19.07 9.30
CA GLY A 83 0.46 19.42 10.72
C GLY A 83 1.62 18.84 11.54
N VAL A 84 2.59 18.18 10.91
CA VAL A 84 3.84 17.76 11.55
C VAL A 84 4.94 18.72 11.15
N ASN A 85 5.48 19.44 12.13
CA ASN A 85 6.61 20.33 11.92
C ASN A 85 7.86 19.66 12.50
N ILE A 86 8.85 19.41 11.65
CA ILE A 86 10.14 18.86 12.06
C ILE A 86 11.18 19.92 11.76
N THR A 87 11.91 20.36 12.78
CA THR A 87 12.99 21.35 12.65
C THR A 87 14.30 20.72 13.07
N ALA A 88 15.30 20.81 12.19
CA ALA A 88 16.66 20.48 12.58
C ALA A 88 17.15 21.56 13.55
N SER A 89 17.54 21.16 14.75
CA SER A 89 18.09 22.06 15.77
C SER A 89 19.52 22.53 15.42
N SER A 90 20.21 21.79 14.54
CA SER A 90 21.53 22.12 14.03
C SER A 90 21.76 21.52 12.65
N GLY A 91 22.79 21.99 11.93
CA GLY A 91 23.24 21.41 10.67
C GLY A 91 24.08 20.13 10.81
N GLN A 92 24.34 19.68 12.04
CA GLN A 92 25.15 18.50 12.27
C GLN A 92 24.38 17.22 11.91
N PRO A 93 24.94 16.33 11.07
CA PRO A 93 24.37 15.01 10.83
C PRO A 93 24.20 14.23 12.13
N GLY A 94 23.04 13.60 12.32
CA GLY A 94 22.72 12.82 13.53
C GLY A 94 22.27 13.65 14.74
N SER A 95 22.24 14.98 14.65
CA SER A 95 21.63 15.82 15.69
C SER A 95 20.14 15.50 15.88
N LYS A 96 19.63 15.75 17.09
CA LYS A 96 18.20 15.57 17.42
C LYS A 96 17.36 16.67 16.74
N PRO A 97 16.52 16.34 15.74
CA PRO A 97 15.52 17.29 15.27
C PRO A 97 14.41 17.41 16.31
N GLN A 98 13.86 18.60 16.43
CA GLN A 98 12.67 18.85 17.21
C GLN A 98 11.44 18.51 16.36
N VAL A 99 10.54 17.70 16.92
CA VAL A 99 9.28 17.32 16.25
C VAL A 99 8.13 17.92 17.01
N VAL A 100 7.25 18.64 16.31
CA VAL A 100 6.06 19.26 16.88
C VAL A 100 4.85 18.86 16.04
N ILE A 101 3.88 18.19 16.67
CA ILE A 101 2.66 17.71 16.02
C ILE A 101 1.52 18.64 16.41
N ARG A 102 0.88 19.27 15.41
CA ARG A 102 -0.25 20.20 15.57
C ARG A 102 0.04 21.42 16.46
N GLY A 103 1.28 21.92 16.42
CA GLY A 103 1.70 23.12 17.15
C GLY A 103 2.15 22.85 18.58
N VAL A 104 2.60 23.90 19.28
CA VAL A 104 3.09 23.81 20.65
C VAL A 104 1.91 23.81 21.61
N GLY A 105 1.63 22.65 22.22
CA GLY A 105 0.49 22.45 23.13
C GLY A 105 0.77 22.74 24.61
N THR A 106 2.00 23.14 24.96
CA THR A 106 2.40 23.38 26.35
C THR A 106 3.24 24.64 26.48
N TYR A 107 3.09 25.35 27.61
CA TYR A 107 3.84 26.57 27.89
C TYR A 107 5.19 26.29 28.57
N ASN A 108 5.26 25.26 29.42
CA ASN A 108 6.46 24.97 30.24
C ASN A 108 6.75 23.46 30.38
N GLY A 109 6.14 22.63 29.53
CA GLY A 109 6.35 21.17 29.51
C GLY A 109 7.21 20.71 28.33
N ASN A 110 7.47 19.41 28.28
CA ASN A 110 8.12 18.81 27.13
C ASN A 110 7.17 18.79 25.92
N THR A 111 7.68 19.21 24.76
CA THR A 111 6.96 19.21 23.48
C THR A 111 7.30 18.01 22.60
N ASP A 112 8.26 17.17 23.01
CA ASP A 112 8.63 15.97 22.28
C ASP A 112 7.43 15.00 22.24
N PRO A 113 7.06 14.47 21.05
CA PRO A 113 5.99 13.50 20.93
C PRO A 113 6.42 12.14 21.48
N LEU A 114 5.43 11.27 21.72
CA LEU A 114 5.69 9.86 22.02
C LEU A 114 6.05 9.13 20.73
N TYR A 115 7.23 8.51 20.70
CA TYR A 115 7.63 7.63 19.61
C TYR A 115 7.22 6.20 19.96
N VAL A 116 6.69 5.48 18.98
CA VAL A 116 6.32 4.07 19.15
C VAL A 116 6.98 3.28 18.04
N ILE A 117 7.78 2.28 18.42
CA ILE A 117 8.51 1.39 17.50
C ILE A 117 7.94 0.00 17.73
N ASP A 118 7.34 -0.60 16.71
CA ASP A 118 6.72 -1.94 16.77
C ASP A 118 5.78 -2.16 17.97
N GLY A 119 5.04 -1.12 18.37
CA GLY A 119 4.10 -1.16 19.48
C GLY A 119 4.70 -0.85 20.86
N PHE A 120 6.03 -0.68 20.95
CA PHE A 120 6.70 -0.31 22.19
C PHE A 120 6.99 1.20 22.24
N PRO A 121 6.64 1.89 23.34
CA PRO A 121 6.98 3.29 23.51
C PRO A 121 8.50 3.46 23.61
N SER A 122 9.01 4.47 22.93
CA SER A 122 10.43 4.79 22.84
C SER A 122 10.64 6.31 22.83
N ASN A 123 11.91 6.72 22.79
CA ASN A 123 12.32 8.12 22.77
C ASN A 123 12.89 8.51 21.39
N SER A 124 13.11 9.82 21.21
CA SER A 124 13.67 10.38 19.98
C SER A 124 15.10 9.89 19.68
N ASP A 125 15.88 9.55 20.71
CA ASP A 125 17.26 9.08 20.55
C ASP A 125 17.31 7.67 19.93
N ASN A 126 16.47 6.75 20.39
CA ASN A 126 16.35 5.43 19.78
C ASN A 126 15.74 5.52 18.38
N PHE A 127 14.76 6.40 18.19
CA PHE A 127 14.09 6.55 16.90
C PHE A 127 15.02 7.06 15.80
N ARG A 128 15.96 7.98 16.10
CA ARG A 128 16.91 8.49 15.09
C ARG A 128 17.98 7.47 14.68
N THR A 129 18.27 6.50 15.54
CA THR A 129 19.30 5.48 15.28
C THR A 129 18.78 4.30 14.48
N LEU A 130 17.48 4.27 14.18
CA LEU A 130 16.90 3.24 13.33
C LEU A 130 17.49 3.31 11.93
N ASN A 131 17.61 2.15 11.29
CA ASN A 131 18.01 2.06 9.91
C ASN A 131 16.80 2.34 9.02
N SER A 132 16.95 3.20 8.02
CA SER A 132 15.90 3.54 7.07
C SER A 132 15.36 2.34 6.29
N ASN A 133 16.20 1.32 6.04
CA ASN A 133 15.81 0.12 5.29
C ASN A 133 14.87 -0.81 6.10
N ASP A 134 14.86 -0.67 7.42
CA ASP A 134 14.05 -1.52 8.31
C ASP A 134 12.64 -0.91 8.54
N ILE A 135 12.32 0.20 7.86
CA ILE A 135 11.08 0.94 8.05
C ILE A 135 10.12 0.67 6.91
N GLU A 136 9.05 -0.07 7.20
CA GLU A 136 7.98 -0.29 6.23
C GLU A 136 7.09 0.95 6.07
N ARG A 137 6.74 1.59 7.19
CA ARG A 137 5.79 2.71 7.22
C ARG A 137 5.94 3.51 8.51
N LEU A 138 5.80 4.83 8.39
CA LEU A 138 5.69 5.74 9.53
C LEU A 138 4.28 6.33 9.58
N LYS A 139 3.71 6.43 10.78
CA LYS A 139 2.35 6.96 11.00
C LYS A 139 2.40 8.10 12.02
N PHE A 140 1.61 9.13 11.75
CA PHE A 140 1.38 10.28 12.62
C PHE A 140 -0.11 10.39 12.96
#